data_AF-A0A968NUR6-F1
#
_entry.id   AF-A0A968NUR6-F1
#
_cell.length_a   1.000
_cell.length_b   1.000
_cell.length_c   1.000
_cell.angle_alpha   90.00
_cell.angle_beta   90.00
_cell.angle_gamma   90.00
#
_symmetry.space_group_name_H-M   'P 1'
#
loop_
_entity.id
_entity.type
_entity.pdbx_description
1 polymer ?
#
loop_
_entity_poly.entity_id
_entity_poly.type
_entity_poly.pdbx_seq_one_letter_code
_entity_poly.pdbx_strand_id
1 'polypeptide(L)'
;MKNPWKFGLLVLTASLAACNASTPTSQTSPPAATQSPAATETLKVVATGSVLCDMAETIAAQTIDLTCLVGAGVDPHVYEPTPVDRRAIEDAEVIFYFGYDF
;
A
#
# COMPACT_ATOMS: atom_id res chain seq x y z
N MET A 1 -38.88 -19.98 -18.86
CA MET A 1 -37.80 -19.03 -19.18
C MET A 1 -37.95 -17.85 -18.20
N LYS A 2 -37.60 -17.94 -16.90
CA LYS A 2 -36.28 -17.65 -16.27
C LYS A 2 -35.63 -16.39 -16.89
N ASN A 3 -35.63 -15.16 -16.34
CA ASN A 3 -35.73 -14.60 -14.96
C ASN A 3 -36.28 -13.14 -14.96
N PRO A 4 -37.16 -12.74 -14.00
CA PRO A 4 -37.53 -11.34 -13.79
C PRO A 4 -37.19 -10.81 -12.37
N TRP A 5 -36.02 -11.11 -11.81
CA TRP A 5 -35.62 -10.65 -10.46
C TRP A 5 -34.70 -9.41 -10.48
N LYS A 6 -34.87 -8.47 -11.41
CA LYS A 6 -34.13 -7.20 -11.37
C LYS A 6 -34.92 -6.00 -10.82
N PHE A 7 -36.09 -6.21 -10.23
CA PHE A 7 -36.86 -5.16 -9.57
C PHE A 7 -37.38 -5.65 -8.22
N GLY A 8 -36.53 -5.58 -7.20
CA GLY A 8 -36.88 -5.91 -5.83
C GLY A 8 -36.45 -4.78 -4.89
N LEU A 9 -37.42 -3.91 -4.58
CA LEU A 9 -37.53 -3.01 -3.44
C LEU A 9 -36.26 -2.26 -2.99
N LEU A 10 -36.13 -0.96 -3.26
CA LEU A 10 -36.85 0.12 -2.56
C LEU A 10 -36.73 0.04 -1.03
N VAL A 11 -35.81 0.85 -0.51
CA VAL A 11 -35.92 1.67 0.72
C VAL A 11 -36.26 0.92 2.01
N LEU A 12 -35.26 0.75 2.87
CA LEU A 12 -35.47 0.72 4.32
C LEU A 12 -34.62 1.82 4.96
N THR A 13 -35.26 2.96 5.13
CA THR A 13 -34.83 4.14 5.88
C THR A 13 -34.47 3.83 7.33
N ALA A 14 -33.48 4.58 7.84
CA ALA A 14 -33.41 5.21 9.16
C ALA A 14 -34.26 4.56 10.28
N SER A 15 -33.69 4.23 11.43
CA SER A 15 -33.37 5.25 12.45
C SER A 15 -32.77 4.54 13.66
N LEU A 16 -31.68 5.05 14.22
CA LEU A 16 -31.48 5.06 15.68
C LEU A 16 -30.44 6.15 16.01
N ALA A 17 -30.84 7.40 15.75
CA ALA A 17 -30.18 8.56 16.35
C ALA A 17 -30.65 8.63 17.82
N ALA A 18 -29.85 8.08 18.73
CA ALA A 18 -30.02 8.32 20.15
C ALA A 18 -29.49 9.71 20.48
N CYS A 19 -30.39 10.69 20.51
CA CYS A 19 -30.12 12.01 21.08
C CYS A 19 -30.13 11.91 22.61
N ASN A 20 -29.01 12.23 23.26
CA ASN A 20 -29.00 12.64 24.66
C ASN A 20 -28.75 14.15 24.72
N ALA A 21 -29.74 14.88 25.22
CA ALA A 21 -29.68 16.32 25.41
C ALA A 21 -28.80 16.69 26.62
N SER A 22 -27.99 17.73 26.44
CA SER A 22 -27.66 18.83 27.40
C SER A 22 -26.16 19.06 27.62
N THR A 23 -25.61 20.10 26.96
CA THR A 23 -24.86 21.23 27.57
C THR A 23 -24.24 22.09 26.46
N PRO A 24 -24.47 23.42 26.41
CA PRO A 24 -23.70 24.31 25.55
C PRO A 24 -22.44 24.72 26.31
N THR A 25 -21.38 23.94 26.19
CA THR A 25 -20.06 24.38 26.65
C THR A 25 -19.41 25.11 25.49
N SER A 26 -19.35 26.44 25.57
CA SER A 26 -18.51 27.28 24.71
C SER A 26 -17.05 26.85 24.88
N GLN A 27 -16.58 25.93 24.03
CA GLN A 27 -15.17 25.58 23.91
C GLN A 27 -14.56 26.46 22.83
N THR A 28 -13.90 27.53 23.26
CA THR A 28 -12.96 28.27 22.44
C THR A 28 -11.74 27.37 22.20
N SER A 29 -11.78 26.55 21.15
CA SER A 29 -10.62 25.80 20.69
C SER A 29 -9.62 26.76 20.03
N PRO A 30 -8.32 26.72 20.38
CA PRO A 30 -7.29 27.42 19.61
C PRO A 30 -7.33 26.97 18.14
N PRO A 31 -6.98 27.86 17.17
CA PRO A 31 -6.96 27.48 15.77
C PRO A 31 -6.01 26.29 15.60
N ALA A 32 -6.56 25.18 15.11
CA ALA A 32 -5.79 23.98 14.80
C ALA A 32 -4.72 24.37 13.79
N ALA A 33 -3.46 24.36 14.23
CA ALA A 33 -2.34 24.46 13.32
C ALA A 33 -2.46 23.30 12.33
N THR A 34 -2.63 23.63 11.05
CA THR A 34 -2.57 22.65 9.96
C THR A 34 -1.18 22.03 9.99
N GLN A 35 -1.08 20.86 10.61
CA GLN A 35 0.13 20.06 10.53
C GLN A 35 0.24 19.59 9.08
N SER A 36 1.20 20.13 8.35
CA SER A 36 1.64 19.53 7.08
C SER A 36 1.99 18.08 7.38
N PRO A 37 1.54 17.08 6.59
CA PRO A 37 1.95 15.71 6.84
C PRO A 37 3.47 15.68 6.77
N ALA A 38 4.10 15.22 7.86
CA ALA A 38 5.52 14.92 7.83
C ALA A 38 5.73 13.88 6.73
N ALA A 39 6.69 14.11 5.84
CA ALA A 39 7.08 13.11 4.86
C ALA A 39 7.63 11.91 5.64
N THR A 40 6.88 10.82 5.67
CA THR A 40 7.35 9.56 6.23
C THR A 40 8.42 9.04 5.28
N GLU A 41 9.67 8.99 5.72
CA GLU A 41 10.72 8.35 4.93
C GLU A 41 10.42 6.84 4.84
N THR A 42 10.33 6.35 3.61
CA THR A 42 10.08 4.94 3.31
C THR A 42 11.39 4.18 3.20
N LEU A 43 11.41 2.95 3.70
CA LEU A 43 12.58 2.08 3.63
C LEU A 43 12.88 1.73 2.17
N LYS A 44 14.15 1.84 1.73
CA LYS A 44 14.58 1.43 0.39
C LYS A 44 14.78 -0.07 0.33
N VAL A 45 14.00 -0.75 -0.51
CA VAL A 45 13.96 -2.21 -0.62
C VAL A 45 14.23 -2.64 -2.05
N VAL A 46 15.05 -3.67 -2.22
CA VAL A 46 15.26 -4.33 -3.51
C VAL A 46 14.74 -5.76 -3.46
N ALA A 47 14.02 -6.19 -4.50
CA ALA A 47 13.66 -7.59 -4.73
C ALA A 47 14.31 -8.10 -6.02
N THR A 48 14.99 -9.24 -5.96
CA THR A 48 15.75 -9.76 -7.11
C THR A 48 14.88 -10.36 -8.21
N GLY A 49 13.62 -10.74 -7.93
CA GLY A 49 12.71 -11.23 -8.96
C GLY A 49 11.24 -10.99 -8.66
N SER A 50 10.41 -11.17 -9.69
CA SER A 50 9.02 -10.72 -9.71
C SER A 50 8.13 -11.33 -8.63
N VAL A 51 8.39 -12.57 -8.20
CA VAL A 51 7.61 -13.20 -7.11
C VAL A 51 7.90 -12.51 -5.77
N LEU A 52 9.18 -12.25 -5.45
CA LEU A 52 9.54 -11.54 -4.23
C LEU A 52 9.08 -10.07 -4.27
N CYS A 53 9.13 -9.46 -5.45
CA CYS A 53 8.59 -8.12 -5.71
C CYS A 53 7.09 -8.05 -5.36
N ASP A 54 6.28 -8.94 -5.94
CA ASP A 54 4.84 -9.01 -5.69
C ASP A 54 4.51 -9.28 -4.22
N MET A 55 5.26 -10.18 -3.57
CA MET A 55 5.11 -10.44 -2.14
C MET A 55 5.42 -9.20 -1.28
N ALA A 56 6.53 -8.52 -1.57
CA ALA A 56 6.93 -7.32 -0.83
C ALA A 56 5.93 -6.18 -1.02
N GLU A 57 5.47 -5.94 -2.25
CA GLU A 57 4.44 -4.94 -2.57
C GLU A 57 3.11 -5.26 -1.86
N THR A 58 2.67 -6.53 -1.90
CA THR A 58 1.42 -6.96 -1.27
C THR A 58 1.44 -6.80 0.26
N ILE A 59 2.57 -7.12 0.90
CA ILE A 59 2.68 -7.09 2.38
C ILE A 59 2.95 -5.67 2.90
N ALA A 60 3.87 -4.94 2.26
CA ALA A 60 4.34 -3.65 2.75
C ALA A 60 3.56 -2.47 2.16
N ALA A 61 2.86 -2.67 1.04
CA ALA A 61 2.11 -1.63 0.33
C ALA A 61 2.94 -0.34 0.20
N GLN A 62 2.39 0.79 0.62
CA GLN A 62 2.98 2.13 0.51
C GLN A 62 4.00 2.48 1.61
N THR A 63 4.49 1.50 2.39
CA THR A 63 5.43 1.75 3.51
C THR A 63 6.90 1.62 3.12
N ILE A 64 7.19 1.14 1.92
CA ILE A 64 8.54 0.94 1.38
C ILE A 64 8.68 1.58 0.00
N ASP A 65 9.91 1.94 -0.36
CA ASP A 65 10.32 2.29 -1.71
C ASP A 65 10.95 1.05 -2.36
N LEU A 66 10.16 0.33 -3.17
CA LEU A 66 10.51 -0.99 -3.70
C LEU A 66 11.05 -0.90 -5.13
N THR A 67 12.27 -1.41 -5.35
CA THR A 67 12.85 -1.65 -6.67
C THR A 67 12.85 -3.14 -6.99
N CYS A 68 12.36 -3.52 -8.17
CA CYS A 68 12.31 -4.91 -8.63
C CYS A 68 13.24 -5.12 -9.83
N LEU A 69 14.27 -5.96 -9.67
CA LEU A 69 15.34 -6.10 -10.65
C LEU A 69 14.92 -6.95 -11.86
N VAL A 70 14.55 -8.21 -11.62
CA VAL A 70 14.08 -9.11 -12.69
C VAL A 70 12.57 -9.01 -12.81
N GLY A 71 12.13 -8.39 -13.91
CA GLY A 71 10.72 -8.21 -14.22
C GLY A 71 9.98 -9.51 -14.54
N ALA A 72 8.65 -9.45 -14.52
CA ALA A 72 7.81 -10.60 -14.85
C ALA A 72 8.09 -11.12 -16.28
N GLY A 73 8.25 -12.44 -16.41
CA GLY A 73 8.51 -13.10 -17.70
C GLY A 73 9.97 -13.04 -18.16
N VAL A 74 10.87 -12.43 -17.39
CA VAL A 74 12.32 -12.47 -17.63
C VAL A 74 12.93 -13.66 -16.88
N ASP A 75 13.82 -14.39 -17.53
CA ASP A 75 14.57 -15.49 -16.90
C ASP A 75 15.66 -14.92 -15.97
N PRO A 76 15.59 -15.16 -14.65
CA PRO A 76 16.55 -14.64 -13.69
C PRO A 76 17.94 -15.27 -13.81
N HIS A 77 18.06 -16.48 -14.35
CA HIS A 77 19.35 -17.19 -14.41
C HIS A 77 20.30 -16.64 -15.48
N VAL A 78 19.78 -15.82 -16.40
CA VAL A 78 20.54 -15.18 -17.48
C VAL A 78 20.49 -13.65 -17.39
N TYR A 79 19.91 -13.11 -16.32
CA TYR A 79 19.80 -11.68 -16.13
C TYR A 79 21.17 -11.04 -15.85
N GLU A 80 21.52 -9.99 -16.60
CA GLU A 80 22.70 -9.17 -16.36
C GLU A 80 22.31 -7.82 -15.72
N PRO A 81 22.71 -7.56 -14.46
CA PRO A 81 22.41 -6.29 -13.80
C PRO A 81 23.02 -5.10 -14.52
N THR A 82 22.23 -4.06 -14.72
CA THR A 82 22.71 -2.78 -15.27
C THR A 82 23.44 -1.96 -14.21
N PRO A 83 24.17 -0.90 -14.60
CA PRO A 83 24.72 0.06 -13.65
C PRO A 83 23.68 0.75 -12.76
N VAL A 84 22.42 0.84 -13.18
CA VAL A 84 21.33 1.40 -12.35
C VAL A 84 20.92 0.39 -11.30
N ASP A 85 20.76 -0.87 -11.68
CA ASP A 85 20.41 -1.96 -10.75
C ASP A 85 21.46 -2.12 -9.65
N ARG A 86 22.74 -2.03 -10.03
CA ARG A 86 23.84 -2.11 -9.06
C ARG A 86 23.81 -0.95 -8.06
N ARG A 87 23.46 0.26 -8.49
CA ARG A 87 23.27 1.40 -7.56
C ARG A 87 22.07 1.18 -6.64
N ALA A 88 20.96 0.65 -7.17
CA ALA A 88 19.79 0.33 -6.35
C ALA A 88 20.14 -0.70 -5.26
N ILE A 89 20.97 -1.70 -5.58
CA ILE A 89 21.49 -2.67 -4.60
C ILE A 89 22.40 -1.99 -3.57
N GLU A 90 23.30 -1.11 -3.99
CA GLU A 90 24.23 -0.38 -3.10
C GLU A 90 23.48 0.55 -2.14
N ASP A 91 22.40 1.19 -2.60
CA ASP A 91 21.59 2.13 -1.83
C ASP A 91 20.49 1.46 -0.99
N ALA A 92 20.25 0.16 -1.17
CA ALA A 92 19.18 -0.57 -0.51
C ALA A 92 19.47 -0.76 0.99
N GLU A 93 18.43 -0.60 1.80
CA GLU A 93 18.47 -0.92 3.23
C GLU A 93 18.10 -2.39 3.48
N VAL A 94 17.27 -2.97 2.61
CA VAL A 94 16.89 -4.39 2.63
C VAL A 94 16.89 -4.98 1.22
N ILE A 95 17.42 -6.19 1.08
CA ILE A 95 17.42 -6.94 -0.18
C ILE A 95 16.73 -8.29 0.04
N PHE A 96 15.66 -8.55 -0.71
CA PHE A 96 15.02 -9.85 -0.82
C PHE A 96 15.57 -10.60 -2.04
N TYR A 97 16.13 -11.79 -1.80
CA TYR A 97 16.64 -12.69 -2.82
C TYR A 97 16.25 -14.14 -2.50
N PHE A 98 16.20 -15.00 -3.52
CA PHE A 98 15.68 -16.37 -3.38
C PHE A 98 16.65 -17.34 -2.68
N GLY A 99 17.96 -17.13 -2.80
CA GLY A 99 18.97 -18.09 -2.34
C GLY A 99 18.88 -19.42 -3.10
N TYR A 100 19.31 -20.52 -2.47
CA TYR A 100 19.17 -21.90 -2.99
C TYR A 100 19.59 -22.12 -4.46
N ASP A 101 20.60 -21.39 -4.94
CA ASP A 101 21.07 -21.46 -6.34
C ASP A 101 19.99 -21.13 -7.38
N PHE A 102 19.01 -20.30 -6.97
CA PHE A 102 18.08 -19.64 -7.87
C PHE A 102 18.76 -18.49 -8.61
#